data_AF-A0A4R5GET8-F1
#
_entry.id   AF-A0A4R5GET8-F1
#
_cell.length_a   1.000
_cell.length_b   1.000
_cell.length_c   1.000
_cell.angle_alpha   90.00
_cell.angle_beta   90.00
_cell.angle_gamma   90.00
#
_symmetry.space_group_name_H-M   'P 1'
#
loop_
_entity.id
_entity.type
_entity.pdbx_description
1 polymer ?
#
loop_
_entity_poly.entity_id
_entity_poly.type
_entity_poly.pdbx_seq_one_letter_code
_entity_poly.pdbx_strand_id
1 'polypeptide(L)'
;MLLPARVRVTRPPLPLAPALKAATARLCPQAPQDTLTAAALAIAGGAVIGAALRWEDGEALGVETSWRGRGIEEALVQALGREA
;
A
#
# COMPACT_ATOMS: atom_id res chain seq x y z
N MET A 1 13.78 10.86 -1.50
CA MET A 1 13.33 10.24 -0.23
C MET A 1 14.17 9.00 0.04
N LEU A 2 14.74 8.86 1.24
CA LEU A 2 15.51 7.66 1.61
C LEU A 2 14.57 6.70 2.35
N LEU A 3 14.05 5.69 1.64
CA LEU A 3 13.39 4.57 2.29
C LEU A 3 14.44 3.74 3.06
N PRO A 4 14.06 3.07 4.17
CA PRO A 4 14.94 2.10 4.80
C PRO A 4 15.44 1.08 3.76
N ALA A 5 16.71 0.70 3.81
CA ALA A 5 17.42 -0.07 2.77
C ALA A 5 16.76 -1.40 2.33
N ARG A 6 15.73 -1.88 3.03
CA ARG A 6 15.01 -3.12 2.73
C ARG A 6 13.55 -2.93 2.33
N VAL A 7 13.07 -1.69 2.26
CA VAL A 7 11.68 -1.39 1.89
C VAL A 7 11.59 -1.14 0.40
N ARG A 8 10.71 -1.89 -0.27
CA ARG A 8 10.37 -1.72 -1.68
C ARG A 8 8.92 -1.29 -1.78
N VAL A 9 8.67 -0.21 -2.52
CA VAL A 9 7.31 0.19 -2.89
C VAL A 9 7.01 -0.31 -4.30
N THR A 10 5.85 -0.93 -4.49
CA THR A 10 5.40 -1.50 -5.75
C THR A 10 3.93 -1.20 -6.01
N ARG A 11 3.50 -1.25 -7.26
CA ARG A 11 2.10 -1.16 -7.68
C ARG A 11 1.68 -2.49 -8.26
N PRO A 12 1.01 -3.36 -7.49
CA PRO A 12 0.50 -4.60 -8.03
C PRO A 12 -0.61 -4.32 -9.06
N PRO A 13 -0.77 -5.17 -10.10
CA PRO A 13 -1.94 -5.11 -10.95
C PRO A 13 -3.20 -5.43 -10.14
N LEU A 14 -4.33 -4.94 -10.63
CA LEU A 14 -5.65 -5.22 -10.08
C LEU A 14 -6.37 -6.27 -10.95
N PRO A 15 -7.17 -7.18 -10.35
CA PRO A 15 -7.45 -7.31 -8.92
C PRO A 15 -6.25 -7.86 -8.13
N LEU A 16 -6.15 -7.48 -6.86
CA LEU A 16 -5.08 -7.96 -5.98
C LEU A 16 -5.14 -9.48 -5.78
N ALA A 17 -3.98 -10.12 -5.78
CA ALA A 17 -3.85 -11.52 -5.41
C ALA A 17 -4.34 -11.76 -3.96
N PRO A 18 -4.83 -12.97 -3.61
CA PRO A 18 -5.44 -13.25 -2.29
C PRO A 18 -4.54 -12.90 -1.10
N ALA A 19 -3.24 -13.19 -1.20
CA ALA A 19 -2.27 -12.87 -0.15
C ALA A 19 -2.11 -11.35 0.07
N LEU A 20 -2.20 -10.56 -1.00
CA LEU A 20 -2.13 -9.10 -0.92
C LEU A 20 -3.43 -8.54 -0.35
N LYS A 21 -4.60 -9.04 -0.78
CA LYS A 21 -5.92 -8.67 -0.23
C LYS A 21 -5.98 -8.83 1.28
N ALA A 22 -5.47 -9.94 1.82
CA ALA A 22 -5.46 -10.18 3.26
C ALA A 22 -4.61 -9.14 4.01
N ALA A 23 -3.43 -8.80 3.47
CA ALA A 23 -2.55 -7.81 4.09
C ALA A 23 -3.13 -6.38 4.00
N THR A 24 -3.69 -6.01 2.85
CA THR A 24 -4.32 -4.70 2.64
C THR A 24 -5.59 -4.54 3.46
N ALA A 25 -6.40 -5.58 3.62
CA ALA A 25 -7.57 -5.56 4.50
C ALA A 25 -7.17 -5.37 5.99
N ARG A 26 -6.04 -5.94 6.42
CA ARG A 26 -5.52 -5.70 7.78
C ARG A 26 -5.05 -4.26 7.99
N LEU A 27 -4.34 -3.70 7.00
CA LEU A 27 -3.78 -2.35 7.09
C LEU A 27 -4.82 -1.25 6.87
N CYS A 28 -5.82 -1.52 6.03
CA CYS A 28 -6.85 -0.60 5.59
C CYS A 28 -8.22 -1.30 5.64
N PRO A 29 -8.78 -1.57 6.84
CA PRO A 29 -10.02 -2.31 6.99
C PRO A 29 -11.24 -1.62 6.37
N GLN A 30 -11.18 -0.30 6.20
CA GLN A 30 -12.23 0.50 5.56
C GLN A 30 -12.24 0.38 4.02
N ALA A 31 -11.17 -0.13 3.40
CA ALA A 31 -11.04 -0.11 1.95
C ALA A 31 -11.78 -1.29 1.30
N PRO A 32 -12.65 -1.04 0.30
CA PRO A 32 -13.34 -2.10 -0.43
C PRO A 32 -12.40 -2.79 -1.42
N GLN A 33 -11.87 -3.95 -1.04
CA GLN A 33 -10.77 -4.64 -1.76
C GLN A 33 -11.12 -5.09 -3.19
N ASP A 34 -12.42 -5.23 -3.50
CA ASP A 34 -12.91 -5.68 -4.81
C ASP A 34 -13.21 -4.53 -5.78
N THR A 35 -13.28 -3.28 -5.30
CA THR A 35 -13.55 -2.09 -6.13
C THR A 35 -12.38 -1.11 -6.14
N LEU A 36 -11.20 -1.58 -5.76
CA LEU A 36 -9.97 -0.80 -5.87
C LEU A 36 -9.72 -0.44 -7.33
N THR A 37 -9.36 0.82 -7.57
CA THR A 37 -8.96 1.36 -8.87
C THR A 37 -7.45 1.60 -8.93
N ALA A 38 -6.79 1.73 -7.78
CA ALA A 38 -5.33 1.71 -7.69
C ALA A 38 -4.86 1.15 -6.34
N ALA A 39 -3.66 0.55 -6.34
CA ALA A 39 -2.99 0.10 -5.15
C ALA A 39 -1.48 0.34 -5.24
N ALA A 40 -0.88 0.73 -4.12
CA ALA A 40 0.56 0.77 -3.90
C ALA A 40 0.86 0.05 -2.58
N LEU A 41 1.87 -0.82 -2.58
CA LEU A 41 2.25 -1.65 -1.45
C LEU A 41 3.72 -1.44 -1.09
N ALA A 42 4.00 -1.35 0.21
CA ALA A 42 5.33 -1.31 0.77
C ALA A 42 5.67 -2.69 1.33
N ILE A 43 6.78 -3.26 0.88
CA ILE A 43 7.20 -4.63 1.19
C ILE A 43 8.58 -4.57 1.85
N ALA A 44 8.71 -5.23 2.99
CA ALA A 44 9.99 -5.43 3.69
C ALA A 44 10.11 -6.87 4.14
N GLY A 45 11.25 -7.52 3.86
CA GLY A 45 11.48 -8.90 4.27
C GLY A 45 10.46 -9.92 3.75
N GLY A 46 9.81 -9.62 2.61
CA GLY A 46 8.75 -10.46 2.02
C GLY A 46 7.34 -10.23 2.58
N ALA A 47 7.18 -9.35 3.57
CA ALA A 47 5.88 -9.00 4.14
C ALA A 47 5.43 -7.61 3.66
N VAL A 48 4.11 -7.46 3.42
CA VAL A 48 3.50 -6.14 3.20
C VAL A 48 3.42 -5.42 4.53
N ILE A 49 4.12 -4.29 4.64
CA ILE A 49 4.20 -3.46 5.85
C ILE A 49 3.41 -2.15 5.72
N GLY A 50 2.96 -1.83 4.51
CA GLY A 50 2.17 -0.64 4.23
C GLY A 50 1.41 -0.75 2.91
N ALA A 51 0.30 -0.05 2.81
CA ALA A 51 -0.57 -0.02 1.66
C ALA A 51 -1.18 1.38 1.50
N ALA A 52 -1.20 1.88 0.27
CA ALA A 52 -2.07 2.96 -0.15
C ALA A 52 -3.03 2.44 -1.21
N LEU A 53 -4.31 2.68 -1.02
CA LEU A 53 -5.41 2.11 -1.81
C LEU A 53 -6.32 3.24 -2.26
N ARG A 54 -6.82 3.16 -3.50
CA ARG A 54 -7.80 4.07 -4.06
C ARG A 54 -8.97 3.28 -4.63
N TRP A 55 -10.18 3.77 -4.40
CA TRP A 55 -11.42 3.32 -5.02
C TRP A 55 -12.25 4.55 -5.41
N GLU A 56 -13.42 4.34 -6.02
CA GLU A 56 -14.25 5.43 -6.56
C GLU A 56 -14.62 6.50 -5.52
N ASP A 57 -14.95 6.07 -4.30
CA ASP A 57 -15.43 6.92 -3.20
C ASP A 57 -14.34 7.33 -2.19
N GLY A 58 -13.06 6.99 -2.42
CA GLY A 58 -12.02 7.41 -1.49
C GLY A 58 -10.68 6.70 -1.58
N GLU A 59 -9.85 7.01 -0.60
CA GLU A 59 -8.50 6.49 -0.47
C GLU A 59 -8.22 6.06 0.98
N ALA A 60 -7.32 5.11 1.13
CA ALA A 60 -6.83 4.65 2.42
C ALA A 60 -5.31 4.52 2.39
N LEU A 61 -4.67 4.95 3.47
CA LEU A 61 -3.25 4.75 3.71
C LEU A 61 -3.07 4.06 5.06
N GLY A 62 -2.40 2.91 5.05
CA GLY A 62 -2.08 2.14 6.25
C GLY A 62 -0.63 1.73 6.25
N VAL A 63 0.09 2.01 7.34
CA VAL A 63 1.46 1.53 7.57
C VAL A 63 1.52 0.93 8.98
N GLU A 64 2.20 -0.20 9.11
CA GLU A 64 2.44 -0.83 10.41
C GLU A 64 3.15 0.12 11.37
N THR A 65 2.71 0.15 12.63
CA THR A 65 3.15 1.12 13.63
C THR A 65 4.67 1.20 13.76
N SER A 66 5.38 0.06 13.74
CA SER A 66 6.85 0.00 13.83
C SER A 66 7.60 0.60 12.63
N TRP A 67 6.89 0.83 11.52
CA TRP A 67 7.42 1.34 10.26
C TRP A 67 7.00 2.78 9.95
N ARG A 68 6.07 3.36 10.71
CA ARG A 68 5.60 4.74 10.54
C ARG A 68 6.72 5.77 10.72
N GLY A 69 6.58 6.91 10.05
CA GLY A 69 7.54 8.02 10.15
C GLY A 69 8.90 7.74 9.49
N ARG A 70 9.00 6.68 8.67
CA ARG A 70 10.22 6.32 7.92
C ARG A 70 10.16 6.74 6.44
N GLY A 71 9.22 7.61 6.09
CA GLY A 71 8.99 8.06 4.70
C GLY A 71 8.26 7.04 3.81
N ILE A 72 7.65 6.02 4.41
CA ILE A 72 6.93 4.97 3.67
C ILE A 72 5.56 5.49 3.22
N GLU A 73 4.89 6.24 4.09
CA GLU A 73 3.63 6.93 3.80
C GLU A 73 3.74 7.77 2.52
N GLU A 74 4.75 8.63 2.47
CA GLU A 74 5.03 9.49 1.32
C GLU A 74 5.35 8.69 0.05
N ALA A 75 6.19 7.66 0.16
CA ALA A 75 6.54 6.83 -0.98
C ALA A 75 5.33 6.04 -1.53
N LEU A 76 4.43 5.61 -0.65
CA LEU A 76 3.17 4.97 -1.02
C LEU A 76 2.23 5.93 -1.74
N VAL A 77 2.04 7.14 -1.22
CA VAL A 77 1.22 8.18 -1.86
C VAL A 77 1.80 8.56 -3.23
N GLN A 78 3.12 8.75 -3.33
CA GLN A 78 3.77 9.02 -4.60
C GLN A 78 3.61 7.88 -5.62
N ALA A 79 3.71 6.63 -5.16
CA ALA A 79 3.49 5.48 -6.04
C ALA A 79 2.03 5.36 -6.46
N LEU A 80 1.08 5.65 -5.57
CA LEU A 80 -0.35 5.62 -5.87
C LEU A 80 -0.74 6.71 -6.89
N GLY A 81 -0.21 7.93 -6.72
CA GLY A 81 -0.51 9.12 -7.51
C GLY A 81 0.24 9.27 -8.84
N ARG A 82 1.27 8.46 -9.11
CA ARG A 82 1.76 8.32 -10.48
C ARG A 82 0.65 7.66 -11.30
N GLU A 83 0.06 8.34 -12.27
CA GLU A 83 -0.74 7.63 -13.27
C GLU A 83 0.22 6.73 -14.07
N ALA A 84 -0.20 5.48 -14.33
CA ALA A 84 0.60 4.53 -15.11
C ALA A 84 0.62 4.94 -16.58
#